data_AF-A0A923Q8H5-F1
#
_entry.id   AF-A0A923Q8H5-F1
#
_cell.length_a   1.000
_cell.length_b   1.000
_cell.length_c   1.000
_cell.angle_alpha   90.00
_cell.angle_beta   90.00
_cell.angle_gamma   90.00
#
_symmetry.space_group_name_H-M   'P 1'
#
loop_
_entity.id
_entity.type
_entity.pdbx_description
1 polymer ?
#
loop_
_entity_poly.entity_id
_entity_poly.type
_entity_poly.pdbx_seq_one_letter_code
_entity_poly.pdbx_strand_id
1 'polypeptide(L)'
;MTLAKGARQRAYVPHTGIAEGAAVRDTDGRTYSAATVENGDPALTTSALRGAIAAAASSGARSFEAAAVVGGLLVSSADLAVLREFGVGVPLLLADNDGTVHHSIST
;
A
#
# COMPACT_ATOMS: atom_id res chain seq x y z
N MET A 1 10.40 0.09 2.60
CA MET A 1 9.98 -0.27 3.97
C MET A 1 9.86 0.91 4.92
N THR A 2 10.88 1.76 5.11
CA THR A 2 10.83 2.88 6.07
C THR A 2 9.60 3.78 5.93
N LEU A 3 9.27 4.21 4.70
CA LEU A 3 8.11 5.06 4.45
C LEU A 3 6.78 4.36 4.76
N ALA A 4 6.64 3.06 4.43
CA ALA A 4 5.46 2.27 4.77
C ALA A 4 5.30 2.13 6.29
N LYS A 5 6.39 1.81 7.02
CA LYS A 5 6.38 1.75 8.50
C LYS A 5 5.98 3.09 9.13
N GLY A 6 6.54 4.18 8.64
CA GLY A 6 6.20 5.53 9.12
C GLY A 6 4.76 5.91 8.80
N ALA A 7 4.27 5.54 7.61
CA ALA A 7 2.89 5.82 7.23
C ALA A 7 1.88 5.10 8.14
N ARG A 8 2.12 3.82 8.47
CA ARG A 8 1.26 3.02 9.36
C ARG A 8 0.90 3.72 10.67
N GLN A 9 1.83 4.50 11.24
CA GLN A 9 1.60 5.24 12.50
C GLN A 9 0.50 6.32 12.40
N ARG A 10 0.11 6.68 11.17
CA ARG A 10 -0.93 7.66 10.87
C ARG A 10 -2.25 7.02 10.43
N ALA A 11 -2.38 5.69 10.55
CA ALA A 11 -3.59 4.98 10.14
C ALA A 11 -4.80 5.45 10.95
N TYR A 12 -5.92 5.67 10.27
CA TYR A 12 -7.21 5.97 10.88
C TYR A 12 -8.05 4.70 10.87
N VAL A 13 -8.07 3.97 11.98
CA VAL A 13 -8.65 2.61 12.07
C VAL A 13 -9.55 2.40 13.31
N PRO A 14 -10.55 3.27 13.58
CA PRO A 14 -11.34 3.16 14.81
C PRO A 14 -12.34 1.99 14.84
N HIS A 15 -12.57 1.27 13.74
CA HIS A 15 -13.55 0.20 13.62
C HIS A 15 -12.90 -1.18 13.79
N THR A 16 -11.88 -1.52 13.00
CA THR A 16 -11.22 -2.84 13.09
C THR A 16 -9.92 -2.82 13.89
N GLY A 17 -9.27 -1.66 14.02
CA GLY A 17 -7.94 -1.53 14.62
C GLY A 17 -6.80 -2.05 13.75
N ILE A 18 -7.07 -2.50 12.52
CA ILE A 18 -6.06 -3.07 11.61
C ILE A 18 -5.30 -1.95 10.92
N ALA A 19 -4.24 -1.47 11.58
CA ALA A 19 -3.35 -0.46 11.02
C ALA A 19 -2.35 -1.06 10.02
N GLU A 20 -2.39 -0.57 8.78
CA GLU A 20 -1.43 -0.88 7.73
C GLU A 20 -0.80 0.42 7.21
N GLY A 21 0.41 0.30 6.69
CA GLY A 21 1.09 1.37 5.95
C GLY A 21 1.66 0.83 4.66
N ALA A 22 1.61 1.61 3.59
CA ALA A 22 2.12 1.20 2.29
C ALA A 22 3.00 2.28 1.68
N ALA A 23 3.85 1.85 0.76
CA ALA A 23 4.60 2.74 -0.10
C ALA A 23 4.70 2.15 -1.52
N VAL A 24 4.56 2.99 -2.54
CA VAL A 24 4.81 2.65 -3.94
C VAL A 24 5.91 3.52 -4.49
N ARG A 25 6.79 2.94 -5.30
CA ARG A 25 7.88 3.64 -5.98
C ARG A 25 7.63 3.61 -7.48
N ASP A 26 7.59 4.79 -8.09
CA ASP A 26 7.48 4.91 -9.53
C ASP A 26 8.83 4.74 -10.23
N THR A 27 8.78 4.59 -11.55
CA THR A 27 9.96 4.40 -12.41
C THR A 27 10.86 5.64 -12.51
N ASP A 28 10.38 6.81 -12.07
CA ASP A 28 11.17 8.03 -11.96
C ASP A 28 11.87 8.15 -10.59
N GLY A 29 11.64 7.17 -9.72
CA GLY A 29 12.21 7.08 -8.38
C GLY A 29 11.49 7.92 -7.32
N ARG A 30 10.32 8.48 -7.60
CA ARG A 30 9.46 9.10 -6.59
C ARG A 30 8.80 8.03 -5.76
N THR A 31 8.53 8.32 -4.49
CA THR A 31 7.89 7.35 -3.58
C THR A 31 6.73 8.00 -2.87
N TYR A 32 5.60 7.30 -2.87
CA TYR A 32 4.34 7.76 -2.29
C TYR A 32 3.98 6.79 -1.19
N SER A 33 3.50 7.31 -0.06
CA SER A 33 3.13 6.48 1.08
C SER A 33 1.79 6.88 1.64
N ALA A 34 1.05 5.89 2.12
CA ALA A 34 -0.26 6.08 2.74
C ALA A 34 -0.47 5.04 3.84
N ALA A 35 -1.52 5.26 4.62
CA ALA A 35 -1.95 4.37 5.69
C ALA A 35 -3.40 3.99 5.45
N THR A 36 -3.86 2.93 6.11
CA THR A 36 -5.27 2.55 6.07
C THR A 36 -6.14 3.67 6.63
N VAL A 37 -7.22 3.99 5.92
CA VAL A 37 -8.24 4.96 6.32
C VAL A 37 -9.59 4.26 6.27
N GLU A 38 -10.10 3.93 7.44
CA GLU A 38 -11.42 3.34 7.59
C GLU A 38 -12.54 4.36 7.48
N ASN A 39 -13.71 3.83 7.15
CA ASN A 39 -14.96 4.54 7.17
C ASN A 39 -16.03 3.70 7.90
N GLY A 40 -17.07 4.36 8.41
CA GLY A 40 -18.22 3.67 9.02
C GLY A 40 -18.98 2.79 8.02
N ASP A 41 -18.90 3.11 6.73
CA ASP A 41 -19.23 2.18 5.63
C ASP A 41 -17.95 1.42 5.20
N PRO A 42 -17.88 0.09 5.42
CA PRO A 42 -16.72 -0.72 5.03
C PRO A 42 -16.39 -0.62 3.54
N ALA A 43 -17.37 -0.38 2.66
CA ALA A 43 -17.14 -0.24 1.22
C ALA A 43 -16.33 1.02 0.86
N LEU A 44 -16.34 2.03 1.74
CA LEU A 44 -15.57 3.27 1.59
C LEU A 44 -14.19 3.21 2.26
N THR A 45 -13.84 2.11 2.92
CA THR A 45 -12.52 1.93 3.52
C THR A 45 -11.44 1.87 2.45
N THR A 46 -10.43 2.71 2.61
CA THR A 46 -9.27 2.78 1.72
C THR A 46 -8.09 2.06 2.36
N SER A 47 -7.64 0.97 1.74
CA SER A 47 -6.42 0.27 2.17
C SER A 47 -5.20 1.16 2.02
N ALA A 48 -4.16 0.90 2.80
CA ALA A 48 -2.91 1.64 2.68
C ALA A 48 -2.34 1.58 1.25
N LEU A 49 -2.41 0.41 0.59
CA LEU A 49 -1.90 0.23 -0.77
C LEU A 49 -2.69 1.07 -1.78
N ARG A 50 -4.03 1.04 -1.74
CA ARG A 50 -4.88 1.88 -2.60
C ARG A 50 -4.61 3.36 -2.38
N GLY A 51 -4.46 3.79 -1.13
CA GLY A 51 -4.12 5.18 -0.81
C GLY A 51 -2.78 5.61 -1.43
N ALA A 52 -1.75 4.76 -1.36
CA ALA A 52 -0.43 5.05 -1.92
C ALA A 52 -0.47 5.10 -3.45
N ILE A 53 -1.17 4.17 -4.09
CA ILE A 53 -1.36 4.13 -5.54
C ILE A 53 -2.14 5.36 -6.02
N ALA A 54 -3.24 5.72 -5.34
CA ALA A 54 -4.04 6.89 -5.70
C ALA A 54 -3.23 8.20 -5.59
N ALA A 55 -2.43 8.34 -4.53
CA ALA A 55 -1.53 9.48 -4.36
C ALA A 55 -0.48 9.55 -5.49
N ALA A 56 0.12 8.42 -5.87
CA ALA A 56 1.07 8.36 -6.97
C ALA A 56 0.42 8.70 -8.32
N ALA A 57 -0.73 8.08 -8.63
CA ALA A 57 -1.44 8.25 -9.88
C ALA A 57 -1.93 9.69 -10.08
N SER A 58 -2.50 10.30 -9.04
CA SER A 58 -2.92 11.71 -9.05
C SER A 58 -1.74 12.68 -9.14
N SER A 59 -0.55 12.27 -8.71
CA SER A 59 0.71 13.01 -8.87
C SER A 59 1.39 12.77 -10.24
N GLY A 60 0.73 12.06 -11.16
CA GLY A 60 1.18 11.84 -12.52
C GLY A 60 2.02 10.58 -12.73
N ALA A 61 2.21 9.72 -11.73
CA ALA A 61 2.87 8.43 -11.93
C ALA A 61 2.01 7.52 -12.83
N ARG A 62 2.64 6.80 -13.76
CA ARG A 62 1.96 5.90 -14.71
C ARG A 62 2.52 4.48 -14.71
N SER A 63 3.63 4.25 -14.03
CA SER A 63 4.26 2.94 -13.87
C SER A 63 4.96 2.84 -12.53
N PHE A 64 4.96 1.64 -11.94
CA PHE A 64 5.65 1.35 -10.68
C PHE A 64 6.75 0.31 -10.88
N GLU A 65 7.85 0.46 -10.14
CA GLU A 65 8.93 -0.53 -10.08
C GLU A 65 8.85 -1.41 -8.83
N ALA A 66 8.16 -0.96 -7.78
CA ALA A 66 7.93 -1.74 -6.56
C ALA A 66 6.82 -1.15 -5.68
N ALA A 67 6.21 -2.01 -4.88
CA ALA A 67 5.31 -1.66 -3.79
C ALA A 67 5.70 -2.39 -2.49
N ALA A 68 5.32 -1.81 -1.37
CA ALA A 68 5.53 -2.39 -0.04
C ALA A 68 4.33 -2.12 0.85
N VAL A 69 3.92 -3.12 1.64
CA VAL A 69 2.89 -3.02 2.69
C VAL A 69 3.49 -3.51 4.01
N VAL A 70 3.21 -2.80 5.09
CA VAL A 70 3.65 -3.06 6.46
C VAL A 70 2.43 -3.13 7.37
N GLY A 71 2.34 -4.23 8.13
CA GLY A 71 1.23 -4.46 9.05
C GLY A 71 -0.03 -4.89 8.30
N GLY A 72 -0.69 -5.93 8.81
CA GLY A 72 -1.80 -6.59 8.10
C GLY A 72 -1.29 -7.56 7.03
N LEU A 73 -1.70 -8.83 7.12
CA LEU A 73 -1.21 -9.91 6.26
C LEU A 73 -2.06 -10.12 4.99
N LEU A 74 -3.12 -9.34 4.79
CA LEU A 74 -4.12 -9.62 3.75
C LEU A 74 -4.28 -8.44 2.80
N VAL A 75 -3.45 -8.44 1.76
CA VAL A 75 -3.71 -7.65 0.55
C VAL A 75 -4.83 -8.32 -0.23
N SER A 76 -5.91 -7.59 -0.51
CA SER A 76 -7.07 -8.14 -1.23
C SER A 76 -6.80 -8.28 -2.73
N SER A 77 -7.59 -9.11 -3.41
CA SER A 77 -7.55 -9.20 -4.88
C SER A 77 -7.84 -7.87 -5.56
N ALA A 78 -8.69 -7.02 -4.96
CA ALA A 78 -8.97 -5.67 -5.44
C ALA A 78 -7.74 -4.76 -5.35
N ASP A 79 -6.97 -4.85 -4.25
CA ASP A 79 -5.73 -4.08 -4.10
C ASP A 79 -4.69 -4.48 -5.16
N LEU A 80 -4.56 -5.79 -5.42
CA LEU A 80 -3.66 -6.31 -6.46
C LEU A 80 -4.12 -5.91 -7.86
N ALA A 81 -5.42 -5.90 -8.13
CA ALA A 81 -5.96 -5.43 -9.40
C ALA A 81 -5.60 -3.97 -9.66
N VAL A 82 -5.74 -3.09 -8.66
CA VAL A 82 -5.35 -1.69 -8.77
C VAL A 82 -3.84 -1.53 -8.99
N LEU A 83 -3.00 -2.35 -8.34
CA LEU A 83 -1.55 -2.31 -8.55
C LEU A 83 -1.15 -2.70 -9.99
N ARG A 84 -1.83 -3.71 -10.57
CA ARG A 84 -1.57 -4.20 -11.94
C ARG A 84 -1.81 -3.18 -13.04
N GLU A 85 -2.71 -2.22 -12.82
CA GLU A 85 -2.96 -1.13 -13.76
C GLU A 85 -1.72 -0.26 -14.02
N PHE A 86 -0.73 -0.31 -13.12
CA PHE A 86 0.50 0.48 -13.19
C PHE A 86 1.75 -0.37 -13.51
N GLY A 87 1.57 -1.61 -13.99
CA GLY A 87 2.66 -2.43 -14.50
C GLY A 87 2.45 -3.93 -14.31
N VAL A 88 3.02 -4.69 -15.24
CA VAL A 88 3.11 -6.16 -15.14
C VAL A 88 4.34 -6.54 -14.33
N GLY A 89 4.21 -7.48 -13.41
CA GLY A 89 5.32 -8.00 -12.63
C GLY A 89 5.80 -7.08 -11.50
N VAL A 90 5.05 -6.04 -11.14
CA VAL A 90 5.43 -5.13 -10.05
C VAL A 90 5.54 -5.94 -8.74
N PRO A 91 6.73 -5.98 -8.12
CA PRO A 91 6.91 -6.70 -6.87
C PRO A 91 6.21 -5.97 -5.73
N LEU A 92 5.38 -6.69 -4.99
CA LEU A 92 4.73 -6.24 -3.76
C LEU A 92 5.35 -6.97 -2.56
N LEU A 93 6.10 -6.23 -1.76
CA LEU A 93 6.72 -6.73 -0.54
C LEU A 93 5.76 -6.62 0.64
N LEU A 94 5.49 -7.74 1.30
CA LEU A 94 4.69 -7.80 2.52
C LEU A 94 5.60 -7.97 3.72
N ALA A 95 5.49 -7.05 4.68
CA ALA A 95 6.30 -7.05 5.88
C ALA A 95 5.47 -6.97 7.17
N ASP A 96 6.04 -7.56 8.21
CA ASP A 96 5.54 -7.48 9.57
C ASP A 96 5.75 -6.06 10.15
N ASN A 97 5.21 -5.83 11.35
CA ASN A 97 5.24 -4.53 12.01
C ASN A 97 6.67 -4.01 12.26
N ASP A 98 7.64 -4.90 12.42
CA ASP A 98 9.06 -4.57 12.57
C ASP A 98 9.75 -4.25 11.23
N GLY A 99 9.08 -4.46 10.10
CA GLY A 99 9.59 -4.25 8.75
C GLY A 99 10.30 -5.47 8.15
N THR A 100 10.32 -6.60 8.84
CA THR A 100 10.83 -7.87 8.30
C THR A 100 9.94 -8.34 7.16
N VAL A 101 10.52 -8.67 6.00
CA VAL A 101 9.77 -9.10 4.82
C VAL A 101 9.48 -10.59 4.92
N HIS A 102 8.21 -10.97 4.85
CA HIS A 102 7.79 -12.38 4.93
C HIS A 102 7.36 -12.95 3.59
N HIS A 103 6.82 -12.10 2.70
CA HIS A 103 6.29 -12.55 1.42
C HIS A 103 6.50 -11.50 0.33
N SER A 104 6.63 -11.97 -0.91
CA SER A 104 6.69 -11.14 -2.10
C SER A 104 5.72 -11.68 -3.13
N ILE A 105 4.79 -10.83 -3.58
CA ILE A 105 3.86 -11.14 -4.65
C ILE A 105 4.35 -10.41 -5.90
N SER A 106 4.51 -11.12 -7.01
CA SER A 106 4.67 -10.49 -8.33
C SER A 106 3.30 -10.43 -8.99
N THR A 107 2.81 -9.22 -9.26
CA THR A 107 1.48 -9.02 -9.82
C THR A 107 1.38 -9.29 -11.31
#